data_AF-A0A2D3VU00-F1
#
_entry.id   AF-A0A2D3VU00-F1
#
_cell.length_a   1.000
_cell.length_b   1.000
_cell.length_c   1.000
_cell.angle_alpha   90.00
_cell.angle_beta   90.00
_cell.angle_gamma   90.00
#
_symmetry.space_group_name_H-M   'P 1'
#
loop_
_entity.id
_entity.type
_entity.pdbx_description
1 polymer ?
#
loop_
_entity_poly.entity_id
_entity_poly.type
_entity_poly.pdbx_seq_one_letter_code
_entity_poly.pdbx_strand_id
1 'polypeptide(L)'
;MKKTRIKDTERANVWSVLRIMSDFVKGFDEMKDVGPCVTFFGSARFDEKNPYYQEARKLSKLLANRGYNIVSGGSSGIMEAANLGAYE
;
A
#
# COMPACT_ATOMS: atom_id res chain seq x y z
N MET A 1 28.39 -19.82 -6.50
CA MET A 1 27.11 -19.65 -5.77
C MET A 1 27.28 -18.59 -4.68
N LYS A 2 26.74 -17.38 -4.87
CA LYS A 2 26.76 -16.35 -3.81
C LYS A 2 25.80 -16.81 -2.71
N LYS A 3 26.33 -17.09 -1.51
CA LYS A 3 25.52 -17.33 -0.31
C LYS A 3 24.68 -16.07 -0.08
N THR A 4 23.36 -16.19 -0.28
CA THR A 4 22.39 -15.20 0.20
C THR A 4 22.41 -15.26 1.72
N ARG A 5 23.34 -14.53 2.36
CA ARG A 5 23.20 -14.22 3.77
C ARG A 5 21.91 -13.45 3.92
N ILE A 6 20.96 -13.99 4.68
CA ILE A 6 19.99 -13.15 5.38
C ILE A 6 20.84 -12.21 6.22
N LYS A 7 21.04 -10.98 5.73
CA LYS A 7 21.57 -9.91 6.55
C LYS A 7 20.41 -9.47 7.45
N ASP A 8 20.75 -9.31 8.72
CA ASP A 8 19.93 -8.68 9.76
C ASP A 8 18.89 -9.57 10.44
N THR A 9 19.38 -10.64 11.07
CA THR A 9 18.89 -11.04 12.40
C THR A 9 19.81 -10.50 13.50
N GLU A 10 20.41 -9.32 13.30
CA GLU A 10 20.97 -8.58 14.42
C GLU A 10 19.82 -8.08 15.29
N ARG A 11 19.54 -8.87 16.33
CA ARG A 11 18.83 -8.57 17.58
C ARG A 11 17.95 -7.33 17.53
N ALA A 12 16.64 -7.52 17.71
CA ALA A 12 15.73 -6.45 18.13
C ALA A 12 16.40 -5.61 19.24
N ASN A 13 16.99 -4.47 18.86
CA ASN A 13 17.53 -3.54 19.83
C ASN A 13 16.34 -2.77 20.42
N VAL A 14 16.48 -2.27 21.64
CA VAL A 14 15.40 -1.57 22.34
C VAL A 14 14.81 -0.44 21.47
N TRP A 15 15.67 0.21 20.67
CA TRP A 15 15.26 1.24 19.72
C TRP A 15 14.32 0.75 18.61
N SER A 16 14.53 -0.43 18.04
CA SER A 16 13.65 -1.02 17.04
C SER A 16 12.28 -1.32 17.62
N VAL A 17 12.21 -1.78 18.88
CA VAL A 17 10.93 -2.00 19.57
C VAL A 17 10.19 -0.68 19.78
N LEU A 18 10.90 0.35 20.27
CA LEU A 18 10.32 1.70 20.42
C LEU A 18 9.83 2.26 19.08
N ARG A 19 10.60 2.06 18.00
CA ARG A 19 10.21 2.50 16.65
C ARG A 19 8.97 1.76 16.14
N ILE A 20 8.92 0.44 16.27
CA ILE A 20 7.75 -0.36 15.87
C ILE A 20 6.51 0.12 16.63
N MET A 21 6.61 0.33 17.95
CA MET A 21 5.49 0.87 18.74
C MET A 21 5.08 2.27 18.27
N SER A 22 6.04 3.14 17.97
CA SER A 22 5.78 4.47 17.41
C SER A 22 5.05 4.40 16.06
N ASP A 23 5.45 3.48 15.17
CA ASP A 23 4.82 3.31 13.86
C ASP A 23 3.38 2.80 14.01
N PHE A 24 3.11 1.91 14.97
CA PHE A 24 1.73 1.48 15.29
C PHE A 24 0.87 2.62 15.83
N VAL A 25 1.37 3.39 16.80
CA VAL A 25 0.63 4.53 17.38
C VAL A 25 0.30 5.54 16.30
N LYS A 26 1.27 5.87 15.45
CA LYS A 26 1.07 6.78 14.31
C LYS A 26 0.04 6.23 13.33
N GLY A 27 0.16 4.96 12.95
CA GLY A 27 -0.78 4.33 12.02
C GLY A 27 -2.22 4.30 12.55
N PHE A 28 -2.42 4.04 13.84
CA PHE A 28 -3.76 4.08 14.43
C PHE A 28 -4.36 5.49 14.47
N ASP A 29 -3.56 6.51 14.78
CA ASP A 29 -4.04 7.89 14.80
C ASP A 29 -4.37 8.41 13.40
N GLU A 30 -3.57 8.07 12.39
CA GLU A 30 -3.84 8.43 10.98
C GLU A 30 -5.08 7.70 10.43
N MET A 31 -5.35 6.47 10.86
CA MET A 31 -6.46 5.66 10.36
C MET A 31 -7.77 5.83 11.14
N LYS A 32 -7.79 6.57 12.26
CA LYS A 32 -8.94 6.62 13.18
C LYS A 32 -10.23 7.13 12.55
N ASP A 33 -10.12 8.09 11.65
CA ASP A 33 -11.25 8.76 10.98
C ASP A 33 -11.44 8.27 9.54
N VAL A 34 -10.65 7.27 9.12
CA VAL A 34 -10.74 6.71 7.78
C VAL A 34 -11.98 5.82 7.71
N GLY A 35 -12.97 6.25 6.93
CA GLY A 35 -14.20 5.50 6.65
C GLY A 35 -13.96 4.17 5.90
N PRO A 36 -15.00 3.53 5.35
CA PRO A 36 -14.89 2.19 4.76
C PRO A 36 -13.81 2.14 3.68
N CYS A 37 -12.88 1.18 3.80
CA CYS A 37 -11.72 1.04 2.93
C CYS A 37 -11.77 -0.21 2.08
N VAL A 38 -11.19 -0.14 0.88
CA VAL A 38 -10.87 -1.30 0.04
C VAL A 38 -9.37 -1.30 -0.24
N THR A 39 -8.70 -2.41 0.10
CA THR A 39 -7.26 -2.57 -0.12
C THR A 39 -6.97 -3.19 -1.48
N PHE A 40 -6.10 -2.55 -2.25
CA PHE A 40 -5.64 -3.02 -3.56
C PHE A 40 -4.23 -3.62 -3.47
N PHE A 41 -4.08 -4.82 -4.02
CA PHE A 41 -2.79 -5.48 -4.25
C PHE A 41 -2.63 -5.82 -5.72
N GLY A 42 -1.40 -5.82 -6.21
CA GLY A 42 -1.10 -6.25 -7.57
C GLY A 42 0.35 -6.00 -7.96
N SER A 43 0.65 -6.29 -9.23
CA SER A 43 2.00 -6.16 -9.77
C SER A 43 2.49 -4.72 -9.72
N ALA A 44 3.68 -4.51 -9.17
CA ALA A 44 4.39 -3.23 -9.23
C ALA A 44 5.04 -2.97 -10.62
N ARG A 45 4.98 -3.94 -11.53
CA ARG A 45 5.73 -3.93 -12.81
C ARG A 45 4.88 -3.61 -14.02
N PHE A 46 3.57 -3.50 -13.86
CA PHE A 46 2.67 -3.18 -14.96
C PHE A 46 2.69 -1.68 -15.23
N ASP A 47 2.69 -1.30 -16.50
CA ASP A 47 2.60 0.09 -16.92
C ASP A 47 1.14 0.47 -17.25
N GLU A 48 0.93 1.74 -17.58
CA GLU A 48 -0.38 2.32 -17.93
C GLU A 48 -1.05 1.69 -19.16
N LYS A 49 -0.28 1.00 -20.02
CA LYS A 49 -0.79 0.32 -21.21
C LYS A 49 -1.30 -1.08 -20.90
N ASN A 50 -0.92 -1.63 -19.74
CA ASN A 50 -1.39 -2.93 -19.31
C ASN A 50 -2.90 -2.89 -19.02
N PRO A 51 -3.69 -3.85 -19.53
CA PRO A 51 -5.13 -3.87 -19.31
C PRO A 51 -5.51 -3.93 -17.82
N TYR A 52 -4.73 -4.63 -16.99
CA TYR A 52 -5.00 -4.70 -15.55
C TYR A 52 -4.72 -3.37 -14.83
N TYR A 53 -3.79 -2.55 -15.32
CA TYR A 53 -3.59 -1.20 -14.79
C TYR A 53 -4.84 -0.35 -15.04
N GLN A 54 -5.36 -0.37 -16.26
CA GLN A 54 -6.53 0.40 -16.65
C GLN A 54 -7.78 -0.06 -15.88
N GLU A 55 -7.98 -1.36 -15.72
CA GLU A 55 -9.10 -1.89 -14.94
C GLU A 55 -8.96 -1.58 -13.45
N ALA A 56 -7.74 -1.60 -12.87
CA ALA A 56 -7.53 -1.20 -11.48
C ALA A 56 -7.85 0.29 -11.24
N ARG A 57 -7.44 1.17 -12.15
CA ARG A 57 -7.78 2.60 -12.12
C ARG A 57 -9.29 2.84 -12.26
N LYS A 58 -9.94 2.12 -13.18
CA LYS A 58 -11.39 2.22 -13.37
C LYS A 58 -12.17 1.72 -12.15
N LEU A 59 -11.78 0.58 -11.58
CA LEU A 59 -12.43 0.00 -10.41
C LEU A 59 -12.29 0.90 -9.18
N SER A 60 -11.07 1.37 -8.89
CA SER A 60 -10.82 2.29 -7.76
C SER A 60 -11.62 3.58 -7.90
N LYS A 61 -11.71 4.16 -9.10
CA LYS A 61 -12.60 5.30 -9.37
C LYS A 61 -14.06 5.02 -9.05
N LEU A 62 -14.57 3.86 -9.46
CA LEU A 62 -15.97 3.47 -9.21
C LEU A 62 -16.26 3.24 -7.71
N LEU A 63 -15.27 2.79 -6.95
CA LEU A 63 -15.36 2.60 -5.51
C LEU A 63 -15.28 3.93 -4.76
N ALA A 64 -14.34 4.81 -5.14
CA ALA A 64 -14.21 6.16 -4.57
C ALA A 64 -15.49 6.98 -4.74
N ASN A 65 -16.08 6.94 -5.94
CA ASN A 65 -17.38 7.59 -6.22
C ASN A 65 -18.55 7.03 -5.38
N ARG A 66 -18.39 5.85 -4.77
CA ARG A 66 -19.38 5.23 -3.86
C ARG A 66 -19.05 5.46 -2.39
N GLY A 67 -18.04 6.27 -2.07
CA GLY A 67 -17.66 6.62 -0.71
C GLY A 67 -16.70 5.63 -0.04
N TYR A 68 -16.04 4.76 -0.80
CA TYR A 68 -14.96 3.91 -0.28
C TYR A 68 -13.61 4.60 -0.42
N ASN A 69 -12.81 4.55 0.64
CA ASN A 69 -11.41 4.93 0.59
C ASN A 69 -10.57 3.80 -0.02
N ILE A 70 -9.52 4.15 -0.75
CA ILE A 70 -8.62 3.17 -1.38
C ILE A 70 -7.30 3.14 -0.63
N VAL A 71 -6.88 1.93 -0.25
CA VAL A 71 -5.60 1.69 0.43
C VAL A 71 -4.74 0.80 -0.44
N SER A 72 -3.45 1.07 -0.51
CA SER A 72 -2.49 0.25 -1.26
C SER A 72 -1.11 0.25 -0.60
N GLY A 73 -0.19 -0.56 -1.12
CA GLY A 73 1.21 -0.55 -0.68
C GLY A 73 2.03 0.64 -1.20
N GLY A 74 1.42 1.56 -1.97
CA GLY A 74 2.05 2.83 -2.39
C GLY A 74 3.16 2.72 -3.43
N SER A 75 3.35 1.56 -4.05
CA SER A 75 4.35 1.36 -5.12
C SER A 75 3.76 1.62 -6.52
N SER A 76 4.54 1.39 -7.57
CA SER A 76 4.14 1.54 -8.97
C SER A 76 3.10 0.50 -9.41
N GLY A 77 2.67 0.58 -10.68
CA GLY A 77 1.81 -0.41 -11.32
C GLY A 77 0.39 -0.43 -10.77
N ILE A 78 -0.13 -1.60 -10.39
CA ILE A 78 -1.54 -1.73 -9.96
C ILE A 78 -1.86 -0.85 -8.74
N MET A 79 -0.90 -0.68 -7.81
CA MET A 79 -1.10 0.15 -6.63
C MET A 79 -1.18 1.63 -6.98
N GLU A 80 -0.30 2.10 -7.87
CA GLU A 80 -0.35 3.45 -8.43
C GLU A 80 -1.66 3.67 -9.19
N ALA A 81 -2.07 2.73 -10.05
CA ALA A 81 -3.32 2.80 -10.79
C ALA A 81 -4.53 2.96 -9.88
N ALA A 82 -4.57 2.19 -8.78
CA ALA A 82 -5.63 2.25 -7.79
C ALA A 82 -5.66 3.59 -7.05
N ASN A 83 -4.49 4.10 -6.63
CA ASN A 83 -4.41 5.41 -5.98
C ASN A 83 -4.82 6.54 -6.94
N LEU A 84 -4.37 6.48 -8.19
CA LEU A 84 -4.72 7.46 -9.21
C LEU A 84 -6.22 7.46 -9.51
N GLY A 85 -6.81 6.28 -9.71
CA GLY A 85 -8.24 6.16 -9.98
C GLY A 85 -9.10 6.62 -8.81
N ALA A 86 -8.67 6.40 -7.57
CA ALA A 86 -9.36 6.89 -6.38
C ALA A 86 -9.34 8.42 -6.24
N TYR A 87 -8.27 9.07 -6.72
CA TYR A 87 -8.07 10.51 -6.63
C TYR A 87 -8.86 11.30 -7.71
N GLU A 88 -9.24 10.64 -8.82
CA GLU A 88 -9.90 11.22 -10.00
C GLU A 88 -11.42 11.16 -10.01
#